data_AF-A0A2E1X9Y2-F1
#
_entry.id   AF-A0A2E1X9Y2-F1
#
_cell.length_a   1.000
_cell.length_b   1.000
_cell.length_c   1.000
_cell.angle_alpha   90.00
_cell.angle_beta   90.00
_cell.angle_gamma   90.00
#
_symmetry.space_group_name_H-M   'P 1'
#
loop_
_entity.id
_entity.type
_entity.pdbx_description
1 polymer ?
#
loop_
_entity_poly.entity_id
_entity_poly.type
_entity_poly.pdbx_seq_one_letter_code
_entity_poly.pdbx_strand_id
1 'polypeptide(L)'
;MLVFFLVVFALLALAGGLYWRWKRKIAEEIAEGAAIEWAHYQRHEPDFVKDVSEEKFREVYARVHMPRFPGYVIAIVTAFFVSLPITFAVLNLALWVAGITGVIPEPVDVADRVFIEDGHLLLFKETPPEAALYYVRDLAGFYYFFGVIVAWLVIVWFFMRRFHARRPGYLRDELIRSRE
;
A
#
# COMPACT_ATOMS: atom_id res chain seq x y z
N MET A 1 -4.79 -15.95 15.87
CA MET A 1 -4.11 -14.72 15.39
C MET A 1 -2.70 -14.98 14.88
N LEU A 2 -1.77 -15.53 15.67
CA LEU A 2 -0.37 -15.72 15.22
C LEU A 2 -0.23 -16.58 13.95
N VAL A 3 -0.99 -17.68 13.84
CA VAL A 3 -1.02 -18.53 12.63
C VAL A 3 -1.45 -17.75 11.38
N PHE A 4 -2.43 -16.85 11.50
CA PHE A 4 -2.87 -16.00 10.39
C PHE A 4 -1.73 -15.10 9.90
N PHE A 5 -1.01 -14.43 10.80
CA PHE A 5 0.13 -13.60 10.45
C PHE A 5 1.25 -14.42 9.79
N LEU A 6 1.54 -15.63 10.28
CA LEU A 6 2.54 -16.51 9.68
C LEU A 6 2.15 -16.94 8.26
N VAL A 7 0.88 -17.28 8.03
CA VAL A 7 0.37 -17.65 6.70
C VAL A 7 0.47 -16.48 5.73
N VAL A 8 0.01 -15.28 6.13
CA VAL A 8 0.09 -14.09 5.27
C VAL A 8 1.54 -13.72 4.98
N PHE A 9 2.43 -13.80 5.98
CA PHE A 9 3.86 -13.58 5.79
C PHE A 9 4.47 -14.57 4.80
N ALA A 10 4.15 -15.87 4.92
CA ALA A 10 4.63 -16.89 4.00
C ALA A 10 4.15 -16.64 2.56
N LEU A 11 2.88 -16.23 2.38
CA LEU A 11 2.34 -15.86 1.07
C LEU A 11 3.04 -14.63 0.48
N LEU A 12 3.33 -13.61 1.30
CA LEU A 12 4.08 -12.44 0.86
C LEU A 12 5.52 -12.76 0.47
N ALA A 13 6.19 -13.61 1.26
CA ALA A 13 7.53 -14.09 0.95
C ALA A 13 7.55 -14.88 -0.36
N LEU A 14 6.57 -15.76 -0.58
CA LEU A 14 6.41 -16.51 -1.82
C LEU A 14 6.15 -15.57 -3.01
N ALA A 15 5.22 -14.63 -2.88
CA ALA A 15 4.92 -13.65 -3.93
C ALA A 15 6.14 -12.78 -4.26
N GLY A 16 6.89 -12.33 -3.25
CA GLY A 16 8.15 -11.61 -3.42
C GLY A 16 9.22 -12.43 -4.14
N GLY A 17 9.37 -13.71 -3.79
CA GLY A 17 10.29 -14.63 -4.45
C GLY A 17 9.92 -14.88 -5.92
N LEU A 18 8.65 -15.14 -6.20
CA LEU A 18 8.13 -15.30 -7.56
C LEU A 18 8.33 -14.03 -8.39
N TYR A 19 8.02 -12.86 -7.82
CA TYR A 19 8.28 -11.57 -8.45
C TYR A 19 9.75 -11.35 -8.74
N TRP A 20 10.65 -11.68 -7.82
CA TRP A 20 12.09 -11.53 -8.03
C TRP A 20 12.59 -12.42 -9.18
N ARG A 21 12.15 -13.68 -9.22
CA ARG A 21 12.46 -14.59 -10.33
C ARG A 21 11.92 -14.07 -11.67
N TRP A 22 10.67 -13.62 -11.70
CA TRP A 22 10.05 -13.01 -12.88
C TRP A 22 10.81 -11.75 -13.34
N LYS A 23 11.15 -10.86 -12.39
CA LYS A 23 11.87 -9.62 -12.65
C LYS A 23 13.23 -9.87 -13.30
N ARG A 24 13.96 -10.92 -12.88
CA ARG A 24 15.23 -11.30 -13.48
C ARG A 24 15.06 -11.74 -14.93
N LYS A 25 14.09 -12.61 -15.19
CA LYS A 25 13.78 -13.07 -16.56
C LYS A 25 13.42 -11.90 -17.49
N ILE A 26 12.54 -11.01 -17.04
CA ILE A 26 12.15 -9.84 -17.84
C ILE A 26 13.33 -8.88 -18.06
N ALA A 27 14.25 -8.75 -17.09
CA ALA A 27 15.44 -7.93 -17.27
C ALA A 27 16.37 -8.48 -18.36
N GLU A 28 16.48 -9.81 -18.48
CA GLU A 28 17.22 -10.47 -19.56
C GLU A 28 16.57 -10.20 -20.92
N GLU A 29 15.26 -10.41 -21.05
CA GLU A 29 14.50 -10.13 -22.28
C GLU A 29 14.61 -8.65 -22.71
N ILE A 30 14.58 -7.73 -21.75
CA ILE A 30 14.74 -6.29 -22.00
C ILE A 30 16.17 -5.97 -22.44
N ALA A 31 17.19 -6.63 -21.90
CA ALA A 31 18.58 -6.41 -22.30
C ALA A 31 18.84 -6.86 -23.74
N GLU A 32 18.25 -7.98 -24.15
CA GLU A 32 18.27 -8.45 -25.54
C GLU A 32 17.55 -7.44 -26.46
N GLY A 33 16.35 -7.00 -26.07
CA GLY A 33 15.60 -5.99 -26.80
C GLY A 33 16.38 -4.67 -26.95
N ALA A 34 17.08 -4.23 -25.92
CA ALA A 34 17.91 -3.02 -25.96
C ALA A 34 19.04 -3.13 -27.00
N ALA A 35 19.69 -4.29 -27.11
CA ALA A 35 20.77 -4.50 -28.09
C ALA A 35 20.24 -4.49 -29.54
N ILE A 36 19.08 -5.10 -29.78
CA ILE A 36 18.43 -5.12 -31.09
C ILE A 36 18.03 -3.70 -31.50
N GLU A 37 17.36 -2.98 -30.60
CA GLU A 37 16.87 -1.63 -30.85
C GLU A 37 18.02 -0.63 -31.07
N TRP A 38 19.11 -0.78 -30.31
CA TRP A 38 20.33 0.00 -30.49
C TRP A 38 20.92 -0.16 -31.90
N ALA A 39 21.07 -1.42 -32.35
CA ALA A 39 21.55 -1.71 -33.71
C ALA A 39 20.59 -1.19 -34.79
N HIS A 40 19.28 -1.19 -34.53
CA HIS A 40 18.29 -0.60 -35.42
C HIS A 40 18.48 0.92 -35.56
N TYR A 41 18.62 1.65 -34.44
CA TYR A 41 18.84 3.10 -34.44
C TYR A 41 20.16 3.48 -35.09
N GLN A 42 21.25 2.75 -34.85
CA GLN A 42 22.53 3.01 -35.52
C GLN A 42 22.43 2.93 -37.05
N ARG A 43 21.58 2.03 -37.58
CA ARG A 43 21.42 1.83 -39.03
C ARG A 43 20.48 2.84 -39.68
N HIS A 44 19.37 3.18 -39.01
CA HIS A 44 18.29 3.96 -39.63
C HIS A 44 18.26 5.42 -39.18
N GLU A 45 18.73 5.72 -37.97
CA GLU A 45 18.74 7.07 -37.40
C GLU A 45 20.04 7.32 -36.62
N PRO A 46 21.22 7.29 -37.28
CA PRO A 46 22.51 7.44 -36.60
C PRO A 46 22.64 8.79 -35.88
N ASP A 47 22.07 9.86 -36.45
CA ASP A 47 22.05 11.18 -35.82
C ASP A 47 21.30 11.19 -34.50
N PHE A 48 20.29 10.31 -34.35
CA PHE A 48 19.57 10.19 -33.10
C PHE A 48 20.47 9.60 -32.01
N VAL A 49 21.34 8.63 -32.29
CA VAL A 49 22.14 7.95 -31.25
C VAL A 49 23.58 8.46 -31.10
N LYS A 50 23.99 9.41 -31.93
CA LYS A 50 25.38 9.90 -32.05
C LYS A 50 26.06 10.28 -30.73
N ASP A 51 25.34 10.95 -29.84
CA ASP A 51 25.89 11.48 -28.58
C ASP A 51 25.53 10.62 -27.35
N VAL A 52 24.96 9.43 -27.56
CA VAL A 52 24.54 8.53 -26.48
C VAL A 52 25.43 7.29 -26.51
N SER A 53 26.01 6.92 -25.37
CA SER A 53 26.73 5.64 -25.28
C SER A 53 25.75 4.46 -25.27
N GLU A 54 26.19 3.31 -25.77
CA GLU A 54 25.37 2.10 -25.74
C GLU A 54 24.96 1.71 -24.31
N GLU A 55 25.86 1.88 -23.34
CA GLU A 55 25.56 1.66 -21.92
C GLU A 55 24.44 2.57 -21.43
N LYS A 56 24.48 3.86 -21.81
CA LYS A 56 23.45 4.82 -21.43
C LYS A 56 22.11 4.51 -22.08
N PHE A 57 22.13 4.11 -23.35
CA PHE A 57 20.93 3.67 -24.06
C PHE A 57 20.30 2.46 -23.37
N ARG A 58 21.09 1.43 -23.04
CA ARG A 58 20.61 0.23 -22.32
C ARG A 58 20.01 0.59 -20.96
N GLU A 59 20.64 1.51 -20.22
CA GLU A 59 20.12 1.99 -18.93
C GLU A 59 18.74 2.66 -19.08
N VAL A 60 18.59 3.58 -20.03
CA VAL A 60 17.34 4.30 -20.29
C VAL A 60 16.28 3.33 -20.82
N TYR A 61 16.64 2.45 -21.76
CA TYR A 61 15.74 1.45 -22.32
C TYR A 61 15.17 0.53 -21.24
N ALA A 62 16.02 0.03 -20.35
CA ALA A 62 15.60 -0.81 -19.24
C ALA A 62 14.66 -0.07 -18.28
N ARG A 63 14.94 1.20 -18.01
CA ARG A 63 14.08 2.03 -17.14
C ARG A 63 12.68 2.23 -17.73
N VAL A 64 12.59 2.45 -19.04
CA VAL A 64 11.31 2.68 -19.75
C VAL A 64 10.49 1.40 -19.85
N HIS A 65 11.12 0.28 -20.23
CA HIS A 65 10.40 -0.95 -20.56
C HIS A 65 10.16 -1.89 -19.37
N MET A 66 10.87 -1.72 -18.26
CA MET A 66 10.68 -2.57 -17.09
C MET A 66 9.30 -2.34 -16.45
N PRO A 67 8.42 -3.37 -16.36
CA PRO A 67 7.10 -3.18 -15.77
C PRO A 67 7.23 -2.96 -14.25
N ARG A 68 6.88 -1.76 -13.81
CA ARG A 68 7.04 -1.33 -12.40
C ARG A 68 5.84 -1.72 -11.54
N PHE A 69 4.65 -1.83 -12.13
CA PHE A 69 3.39 -2.01 -11.40
C PHE A 69 3.40 -3.20 -10.43
N PRO A 70 3.84 -4.42 -10.80
CA PRO A 70 3.82 -5.56 -9.87
C PRO A 70 4.69 -5.33 -8.63
N GLY A 71 5.82 -4.63 -8.78
CA GLY A 71 6.69 -4.28 -7.65
C GLY A 71 6.02 -3.30 -6.68
N TYR A 72 5.26 -2.33 -7.19
CA TYR A 72 4.48 -1.42 -6.35
C TYR A 72 3.33 -2.13 -5.63
N VAL A 73 2.64 -3.07 -6.30
CA VAL A 73 1.58 -3.87 -5.65
C VAL A 73 2.13 -4.64 -4.45
N ILE A 74 3.24 -5.36 -4.63
CA ILE A 74 3.87 -6.11 -3.53
C ILE A 74 4.31 -5.16 -2.40
N ALA A 75 4.91 -4.02 -2.74
CA ALA A 75 5.33 -3.03 -1.76
C ALA A 75 4.15 -2.47 -0.96
N ILE A 76 3.03 -2.15 -1.61
CA ILE A 76 1.81 -1.64 -0.96
C ILE A 76 1.24 -2.67 0.02
N VAL A 77 1.06 -3.91 -0.42
CA VAL A 77 0.51 -4.98 0.44
C VAL A 77 1.45 -5.27 1.62
N THR A 78 2.76 -5.30 1.37
CA THR A 78 3.77 -5.49 2.42
C THR A 78 3.74 -4.35 3.43
N ALA A 79 3.72 -3.10 2.96
CA ALA A 79 3.65 -1.93 3.82
C ALA A 79 2.38 -1.94 4.68
N PHE A 80 1.24 -2.34 4.11
CA PHE A 80 0.01 -2.47 4.87
C PHE A 80 0.09 -3.53 5.96
N PHE A 81 0.56 -4.73 5.62
CA PHE A 81 0.72 -5.80 6.60
C PHE A 81 1.64 -5.40 7.76
N VAL A 82 2.78 -4.76 7.46
CA VAL A 82 3.71 -4.23 8.46
C VAL A 82 3.11 -3.04 9.23
N SER A 83 2.23 -2.26 8.60
CA SER A 83 1.56 -1.14 9.27
C SER A 83 0.55 -1.58 10.32
N LEU A 84 -0.06 -2.77 10.21
CA LEU A 84 -1.09 -3.23 11.15
C LEU A 84 -0.66 -3.14 12.63
N PRO A 85 0.49 -3.69 13.08
CA PRO A 85 0.92 -3.55 14.47
C PRO A 85 1.13 -2.09 14.87
N ILE A 86 1.66 -1.26 13.97
CA ILE A 86 1.89 0.17 14.21
C ILE A 86 0.56 0.90 14.36
N THR A 87 -0.38 0.68 13.45
CA THR A 87 -1.73 1.25 13.47
C THR A 87 -2.46 0.84 14.75
N PHE A 88 -2.40 -0.42 15.15
CA PHE A 88 -3.00 -0.85 16.42
C PHE A 88 -2.33 -0.22 17.64
N ALA A 89 -1.01 -0.06 17.64
CA ALA A 89 -0.30 0.63 18.73
C ALA A 89 -0.71 2.10 18.82
N VAL A 90 -0.81 2.80 17.67
CA VAL A 90 -1.24 4.20 17.59
C VAL A 90 -2.70 4.35 18.04
N LEU A 91 -3.59 3.46 17.61
CA LEU A 91 -5.00 3.48 18.03
C LEU A 91 -5.14 3.23 19.54
N ASN A 92 -4.41 2.27 20.10
CA ASN A 92 -4.39 2.04 21.55
C ASN A 92 -3.84 3.24 22.32
N LEU A 93 -2.78 3.87 21.83
CA LEU A 93 -2.23 5.09 22.42
C LEU A 93 -3.26 6.22 22.37
N ALA A 94 -3.94 6.42 21.24
CA ALA A 94 -4.97 7.43 21.10
C ALA A 94 -6.14 7.19 22.07
N LEU A 95 -6.59 5.94 22.21
CA LEU A 95 -7.62 5.57 23.18
C LEU A 95 -7.17 5.81 24.63
N TRP A 96 -5.93 5.45 24.97
CA TRP A 96 -5.37 5.71 26.29
C TRP A 96 -5.31 7.21 26.61
N VAL A 97 -4.79 8.03 25.67
CA VAL A 97 -4.75 9.50 25.80
C VAL A 97 -6.15 10.08 25.96
N ALA A 98 -7.09 9.61 25.15
CA ALA A 98 -8.45 10.13 25.17
C ALA A 98 -9.23 9.70 26.44
N GLY A 99 -8.87 8.55 27.04
CA GLY A 99 -9.32 8.12 28.35
C GLY A 99 -8.79 8.99 29.49
N ILE A 100 -7.48 9.28 29.53
CA ILE A 100 -6.92 10.14 30.60
C ILE A 100 -7.35 11.61 30.50
N THR A 101 -7.74 12.07 29.30
CA THR A 101 -8.19 13.45 29.07
C THR A 101 -9.71 13.62 29.24
N GLY A 102 -10.44 12.53 29.52
CA GLY A 102 -11.90 12.55 29.65
C GLY A 102 -12.64 12.90 28.36
N VAL A 103 -11.97 12.82 27.21
CA VAL A 103 -12.56 13.08 25.89
C VAL A 103 -13.45 11.92 25.45
N ILE A 104 -13.12 10.70 25.89
CA ILE A 104 -13.99 9.54 25.71
C ILE A 104 -14.95 9.50 26.89
N PRO A 105 -16.28 9.67 26.69
CA PRO A 105 -17.26 9.43 27.74
C PRO A 105 -17.12 7.98 28.22
N GLU A 106 -17.23 7.75 29.53
CA GLU A 106 -17.12 6.39 30.05
C GLU A 106 -18.18 5.50 29.37
N PRO A 107 -17.87 4.22 29.06
CA PRO A 107 -18.84 3.34 28.41
C PRO A 107 -20.18 3.28 29.14
N VAL A 108 -20.16 3.46 30.47
CA VAL A 108 -21.33 3.58 31.33
C VAL A 108 -22.09 4.89 31.05
N ASP A 109 -21.41 6.03 30.94
CA ASP A 109 -22.04 7.32 30.59
C ASP A 109 -22.68 7.30 29.20
N VAL A 110 -22.07 6.61 28.23
CA VAL A 110 -22.64 6.45 26.88
C VAL A 110 -23.83 5.49 26.91
N ALA A 111 -23.72 4.38 27.65
CA ALA A 111 -24.82 3.44 27.82
C ALA A 111 -26.02 4.14 28.50
N ASP A 112 -25.78 4.88 29.58
CA ASP A 112 -26.82 5.60 30.32
C ASP A 112 -27.47 6.72 29.48
N ARG A 113 -26.70 7.42 28.63
CA ARG A 113 -27.25 8.53 27.82
C ARG A 113 -27.89 8.12 26.50
N VAL A 114 -27.40 7.06 25.86
CA VAL A 114 -27.83 6.65 24.50
C VAL A 114 -28.74 5.44 24.55
N PHE A 115 -28.66 4.63 25.61
CA PHE A 115 -29.13 3.25 25.58
C PHE A 115 -29.85 2.79 26.85
N ILE A 116 -30.01 3.57 27.93
CA ILE A 116 -30.71 3.10 29.14
C ILE A 116 -31.65 4.20 29.63
N GLU A 117 -32.92 4.13 29.21
CA GLU A 117 -34.03 4.80 29.89
C GLU A 117 -34.78 3.71 30.66
N ASP A 118 -34.86 3.81 31.99
CA ASP A 118 -35.51 2.82 32.88
C ASP A 118 -35.03 1.36 32.72
N GLY A 119 -33.73 1.13 32.47
CA GLY A 119 -33.16 -0.22 32.39
C GLY A 119 -33.31 -0.93 31.04
N HIS A 120 -33.84 -0.23 30.01
CA HIS A 120 -34.05 -0.77 28.67
C HIS A 120 -33.34 0.02 27.56
N LEU A 121 -32.90 -0.67 26.51
CA LEU A 121 -32.40 -0.07 25.27
C LEU A 121 -33.47 0.80 24.60
N LEU A 122 -33.24 2.11 24.50
CA LEU A 122 -34.10 3.08 23.80
C LEU A 122 -34.47 2.65 22.37
N LEU A 123 -33.52 2.02 21.67
CA LEU A 123 -33.68 1.49 20.30
C LEU A 123 -34.19 0.04 20.25
N PHE A 124 -34.11 -0.72 21.35
CA PHE A 124 -34.47 -2.14 21.39
C PHE A 124 -35.01 -2.57 22.78
N LYS A 125 -36.24 -2.13 23.10
CA LYS A 125 -36.87 -2.34 24.43
C LYS A 125 -36.96 -3.79 24.90
N GLU A 126 -36.95 -4.76 23.98
CA GLU A 126 -37.10 -6.19 24.27
C GLU A 126 -35.78 -6.94 24.49
N THR A 127 -34.62 -6.30 24.27
CA THR A 127 -33.32 -6.97 24.39
C THR A 127 -32.76 -6.87 25.81
N PRO A 128 -32.15 -7.96 26.34
CA PRO A 128 -31.49 -7.92 27.65
C PRO A 128 -30.34 -6.90 27.67
N PRO A 129 -30.03 -6.27 28.82
CA PRO A 129 -28.95 -5.27 28.95
C PRO A 129 -27.58 -5.78 28.49
N GLU A 130 -27.34 -7.09 28.58
CA GLU A 130 -26.14 -7.75 28.08
C GLU A 130 -25.96 -7.57 26.56
N ALA A 131 -27.05 -7.52 25.79
CA ALA A 131 -27.03 -7.28 24.35
C ALA A 131 -26.55 -5.85 24.00
N ALA A 132 -26.80 -4.88 24.88
CA ALA A 132 -26.31 -3.51 24.73
C ALA A 132 -24.77 -3.46 24.74
N LEU A 133 -24.15 -4.24 25.63
CA LEU A 133 -22.69 -4.32 25.73
C LEU A 133 -22.07 -4.95 24.48
N TYR A 134 -22.72 -5.95 23.88
CA TYR A 134 -22.30 -6.51 22.58
C TYR A 134 -22.40 -5.47 21.46
N TYR A 135 -23.48 -4.69 21.43
CA TYR A 135 -23.64 -3.63 20.44
C TYR A 135 -22.60 -2.51 20.56
N VAL A 136 -22.31 -2.06 21.79
CA VAL A 136 -21.24 -1.07 22.05
C VAL A 136 -19.87 -1.63 21.68
N ARG A 137 -19.61 -2.92 21.95
CA ARG A 137 -18.38 -3.60 21.52
C ARG A 137 -18.25 -3.67 19.99
N ASP A 138 -19.35 -3.89 19.27
CA ASP A 138 -19.37 -3.90 17.81
C ASP A 138 -19.14 -2.49 17.23
N LEU A 139 -19.71 -1.46 17.85
CA LEU A 139 -19.42 -0.05 17.53
C LEU A 139 -17.96 0.30 17.75
N ALA A 140 -17.30 -0.23 18.79
CA ALA A 140 -15.86 -0.07 18.94
C ALA A 140 -15.08 -0.73 17.79
N GLY A 141 -15.50 -1.92 17.36
CA GLY A 141 -14.96 -2.60 16.17
C GLY A 141 -15.08 -1.78 14.88
N PHE A 142 -16.18 -1.02 14.74
CA PHE A 142 -16.40 -0.09 13.63
C PHE A 142 -15.31 1.01 13.57
N TYR A 143 -14.91 1.61 14.70
CA TYR A 143 -13.85 2.63 14.70
C TYR A 143 -12.47 2.06 14.35
N TYR A 144 -12.14 0.85 14.80
CA TYR A 144 -10.91 0.16 14.39
C TYR A 144 -10.86 -0.06 12.87
N PHE A 145 -11.99 -0.40 12.26
CA PHE A 145 -12.09 -0.57 10.82
C PHE A 145 -11.76 0.73 10.06
N PHE A 146 -12.29 1.88 10.48
CA PHE A 146 -11.91 3.17 9.86
C PHE A 146 -10.44 3.52 10.06
N GLY A 147 -9.87 3.26 11.24
CA GLY A 147 -8.44 3.47 11.48
C GLY A 147 -7.57 2.68 10.50
N VAL A 148 -7.90 1.40 10.28
CA VAL A 148 -7.21 0.54 9.30
C VAL A 148 -7.44 1.02 7.86
N ILE A 149 -8.65 1.46 7.51
CA ILE A 149 -8.94 2.04 6.19
C ILE A 149 -8.10 3.30 5.95
N VAL A 150 -8.04 4.22 6.91
CA VAL A 150 -7.26 5.45 6.77
C VAL A 150 -5.78 5.11 6.57
N ALA A 151 -5.22 4.21 7.36
CA ALA A 151 -3.85 3.74 7.17
C ALA A 151 -3.63 3.16 5.76
N TRP A 152 -4.57 2.33 5.29
CA TRP A 152 -4.51 1.77 3.93
C TRP A 152 -4.55 2.84 2.85
N LEU A 153 -5.47 3.81 2.95
CA LEU A 153 -5.59 4.90 1.99
C LEU A 153 -4.32 5.76 1.95
N VAL A 154 -3.71 6.03 3.10
CA VAL A 154 -2.44 6.79 3.17
C VAL A 154 -1.31 6.03 2.47
N ILE A 155 -1.19 4.72 2.71
CA ILE A 155 -0.18 3.87 2.06
C ILE A 155 -0.39 3.86 0.55
N VAL A 156 -1.61 3.57 0.09
CA VAL A 156 -1.96 3.53 -1.33
C VAL A 156 -1.68 4.90 -1.98
N TRP A 157 -2.14 5.99 -1.37
CA TRP A 157 -1.90 7.35 -1.85
C TRP A 157 -0.41 7.65 -2.00
N PHE A 158 0.40 7.32 -0.99
CA PHE A 158 1.86 7.55 -1.02
C PHE A 158 2.52 6.79 -2.17
N PHE A 159 2.23 5.49 -2.30
CA PHE A 159 2.82 4.65 -3.34
C PHE A 159 2.33 5.02 -4.74
N MET A 160 1.05 5.36 -4.90
CA MET A 160 0.49 5.80 -6.18
C MET A 160 1.06 7.15 -6.61
N ARG A 161 1.14 8.12 -5.70
CA ARG A 161 1.79 9.40 -5.95
C ARG A 161 3.23 9.18 -6.42
N ARG A 162 3.97 8.29 -5.76
CA ARG A 162 5.34 7.95 -6.14
C ARG A 162 5.45 7.21 -7.47
N PHE A 163 4.53 6.30 -7.75
CA PHE A 163 4.47 5.53 -9.00
C PHE A 163 4.29 6.46 -10.21
N HIS A 164 3.36 7.41 -10.10
CA HIS A 164 3.07 8.40 -11.13
C HIS A 164 4.20 9.43 -11.26
N ALA A 165 4.72 9.96 -10.14
CA ALA A 165 5.80 10.95 -10.16
C ALA A 165 7.11 10.43 -10.78
N ARG A 166 7.34 9.10 -10.73
CA ARG A 166 8.54 8.48 -11.29
C ARG A 166 8.32 7.77 -12.61
N ARG A 167 7.17 7.97 -13.26
CA ARG A 167 6.86 7.29 -14.52
C ARG A 167 7.82 7.80 -15.61
N PRO A 168 8.64 6.91 -16.21
CA PRO A 168 9.42 7.31 -17.37
C PRO A 168 8.48 7.64 -18.54
N GLY A 169 8.86 8.64 -19.32
CA GLY A 169 8.21 9.01 -20.57
C GLY A 169 8.52 8.02 -21.69
N TYR A 170 8.30 8.44 -22.93
CA TYR A 170 8.68 7.65 -24.10
C TYR A 170 10.21 7.54 -24.20
N LEU A 171 10.69 6.45 -24.81
CA LEU A 171 12.12 6.17 -24.96
C LEU A 171 12.88 7.35 -25.59
N ARG A 172 12.30 7.95 -26.64
CA ARG A 172 12.91 9.11 -27.31
C ARG A 172 13.07 10.31 -26.38
N ASP A 173 12.02 10.68 -25.66
CA ASP A 173 12.02 11.82 -24.73
C ASP A 173 13.01 11.62 -23.58
N GLU A 174 13.09 10.40 -23.05
CA GLU A 174 14.01 10.05 -21.96
C GLU A 174 15.47 10.02 -22.45
N LEU A 175 15.72 9.59 -23.70
CA LEU A 175 17.04 9.66 -24.31
C LEU A 175 17.49 11.10 -24.57
N ILE A 176 16.58 11.98 -25.01
CA ILE A 176 16.87 13.41 -25.18
C ILE A 176 17.19 14.05 -23.84
N ARG A 177 16.34 13.85 -22.82
CA ARG A 177 16.57 14.33 -21.44
C ARG A 177 17.86 13.80 -20.81
N SER A 178 18.38 12.67 -21.28
CA SER A 178 19.64 12.11 -20.78
C SER A 178 20.91 12.72 -21.40
N ARG A 179 20.76 13.57 -22.44
CA ARG A 179 21.86 14.29 -23.10
C ARG A 179 22.09 15.69 -22.54
N GLU A 180 21.06 16.30 -21.96
CA GLU A 180 21.11 17.57 -21.21
C GLU A 180 21.84 17.37 -19.87
#